data_AF-A0A508AGE9-F1
#
_entry.id   AF-A0A508AGE9-F1
#
_cell.length_a   1.000
_cell.length_b   1.000
_cell.length_c   1.000
_cell.angle_alpha   90.00
_cell.angle_beta   90.00
_cell.angle_gamma   90.00
#
_symmetry.space_group_name_H-M   'P 1'
#
loop_
_entity.id
_entity.type
_entity.pdbx_description
1 polymer ?
#
loop_
_entity_poly.entity_id
_entity_poly.type
_entity_poly.pdbx_seq_one_letter_code
_entity_poly.pdbx_strand_id
1 'polypeptide(L)'
;MKIEALVRQPIFEVTRRAVMGFSSPGHGYRPYRAYTNVASYGDMLFTHTDCLPEQRDLTALWYLCDRWDVEWGGETVFYDANDELMCAVRPRPGRLVVFDGAIKHAGRAPNRICYTPRYTFAIKFERVAIG
;
A
#
# COMPACT_ATOMS: atom_id res chain seq x y z
N MET A 1 9.12 1.50 -11.14
CA MET A 1 9.48 0.24 -11.83
C MET A 1 8.61 0.08 -13.07
N LYS A 2 9.15 -0.46 -14.18
CA LYS A 2 8.36 -0.77 -15.38
C LYS A 2 7.40 -1.93 -15.10
N ILE A 3 6.15 -1.83 -15.53
CA ILE A 3 5.12 -2.85 -15.22
C ILE A 3 5.44 -4.19 -15.87
N GLU A 4 6.02 -4.17 -17.08
CA GLU A 4 6.41 -5.38 -17.81
C GLU A 4 7.49 -6.18 -17.05
N ALA A 5 8.34 -5.50 -16.29
CA ALA A 5 9.32 -6.13 -15.42
C ALA A 5 8.68 -6.63 -14.12
N LEU A 6 7.76 -5.84 -13.53
CA LEU A 6 7.04 -6.21 -12.31
C LEU A 6 6.26 -7.51 -12.48
N VAL A 7 5.51 -7.66 -13.58
CA VAL A 7 4.61 -8.81 -13.76
C VAL A 7 5.33 -10.16 -13.85
N ARG A 8 6.66 -10.12 -14.03
CA ARG A 8 7.55 -11.31 -14.03
C ARG A 8 8.17 -11.60 -12.67
N GLN A 9 7.95 -10.77 -11.66
CA GLN A 9 8.52 -10.93 -10.32
C GLN A 9 7.64 -11.81 -9.42
N PRO A 10 8.21 -12.66 -8.55
CA PRO A 10 7.44 -13.47 -7.60
C PRO A 10 6.51 -12.66 -6.69
N ILE A 11 6.95 -11.48 -6.26
CA ILE A 11 6.15 -10.57 -5.43
C ILE A 11 4.84 -10.16 -6.13
N PHE A 12 4.86 -10.03 -7.46
CA PHE A 12 3.67 -9.68 -8.22
C PHE A 12 2.66 -10.81 -8.22
N GLU A 13 3.09 -12.07 -8.38
CA GLU A 13 2.16 -13.20 -8.40
C GLU A 13 1.41 -13.33 -7.06
N VAL A 14 2.10 -13.15 -5.93
CA VAL A 14 1.46 -13.14 -4.60
C VAL A 14 0.49 -11.95 -4.47
N THR A 15 0.92 -10.76 -4.91
CA THR A 15 0.07 -9.57 -4.92
C THR A 15 -1.19 -9.78 -5.75
N ARG A 16 -1.04 -10.31 -6.96
CA ARG A 16 -2.12 -10.55 -7.91
C ARG A 16 -3.16 -11.48 -7.30
N ARG A 17 -2.75 -12.57 -6.64
CA ARG A 17 -3.68 -13.48 -5.95
C ARG A 17 -4.52 -12.77 -4.88
N ALA A 18 -3.90 -11.91 -4.07
CA ALA A 18 -4.62 -11.13 -3.07
C ALA A 18 -5.61 -10.13 -3.72
N VAL A 19 -5.18 -9.43 -4.76
CA VAL A 19 -6.02 -8.46 -5.51
C VAL A 19 -7.18 -9.14 -6.24
N MET A 20 -6.99 -10.35 -6.77
CA MET A 20 -8.07 -11.09 -7.42
C MET A 20 -9.24 -11.38 -6.48
N GLY A 21 -9.00 -11.46 -5.16
CA GLY A 21 -10.05 -11.60 -4.15
C GLY A 21 -11.04 -10.43 -4.09
N PHE A 22 -10.71 -9.28 -4.70
CA PHE A 22 -11.57 -8.10 -4.80
C PHE A 22 -12.29 -7.98 -6.15
N SER A 23 -12.09 -8.94 -7.06
CA SER A 23 -12.76 -8.93 -8.37
C SER A 23 -14.25 -9.25 -8.22
N SER A 24 -15.06 -8.77 -9.17
CA SER A 24 -16.51 -9.01 -9.21
C SER A 24 -16.90 -9.57 -10.58
N PRO A 25 -18.11 -10.15 -10.75
CA PRO A 25 -18.61 -10.47 -12.08
C PRO A 25 -18.47 -9.28 -13.04
N GLY A 26 -17.86 -9.52 -14.20
CA GLY A 26 -17.60 -8.51 -15.23
C GLY A 26 -16.50 -7.49 -14.93
N HIS A 27 -15.76 -7.60 -13.81
CA HIS A 27 -14.67 -6.67 -13.50
C HIS A 27 -13.49 -7.35 -12.79
N GLY A 28 -12.28 -6.90 -13.11
CA GLY A 28 -11.06 -7.26 -12.39
C GLY A 28 -10.10 -6.09 -12.34
N TYR A 29 -8.81 -6.40 -12.21
CA TYR A 29 -7.79 -5.40 -11.90
C TYR A 29 -6.51 -5.59 -12.73
N ARG A 30 -5.96 -4.48 -13.21
CA ARG A 30 -4.69 -4.44 -13.96
C ARG A 30 -3.69 -3.52 -13.25
N PRO A 31 -2.43 -3.93 -13.03
CA PRO A 31 -1.43 -3.02 -12.47
C PRO A 31 -1.05 -1.93 -13.49
N TYR A 32 -0.98 -0.68 -13.06
CA TYR A 32 -0.55 0.44 -13.93
C TYR A 32 0.63 1.23 -13.36
N ARG A 33 0.90 1.14 -12.06
CA ARG A 33 2.01 1.86 -11.42
C ARG A 33 2.62 1.05 -10.29
N ALA A 34 3.94 1.09 -10.17
CA ALA A 34 4.63 0.52 -9.01
C ALA A 34 5.91 1.28 -8.64
N TYR A 35 6.09 1.50 -7.33
CA TYR A 35 7.18 2.31 -6.78
C TYR A 35 7.47 1.93 -5.32
N THR A 36 8.69 2.25 -4.90
CA THR A 36 9.13 2.10 -3.51
C THR A 36 9.12 3.46 -2.84
N ASN A 37 8.55 3.54 -1.65
CA ASN A 37 8.71 4.68 -0.75
C ASN A 37 9.76 4.35 0.29
N VAL A 38 10.49 5.38 0.72
CA VAL A 38 11.39 5.32 1.86
C VAL A 38 11.00 6.41 2.83
N ALA A 39 11.00 6.10 4.12
CA ALA A 39 10.81 7.07 5.18
C ALA A 39 11.73 6.78 6.35
N SER A 40 12.28 7.84 6.93
CA SER A 40 13.13 7.84 8.11
C SER A 40 12.52 8.75 9.18
N TYR A 41 13.06 8.70 10.39
CA TYR A 41 12.70 9.66 11.42
C TYR A 41 12.89 11.10 10.92
N GLY A 42 11.89 11.95 11.15
CA GLY A 42 11.88 13.36 10.74
C GLY A 42 11.26 13.61 9.37
N ASP A 43 10.99 12.58 8.56
CA ASP A 43 10.33 12.76 7.27
C ASP A 43 8.86 13.16 7.43
N MET A 44 8.38 13.99 6.51
CA MET A 44 6.98 14.41 6.46
C MET A 44 6.22 13.61 5.39
N LEU A 45 5.21 12.85 5.84
CA LEU A 45 4.36 12.04 4.98
C LEU A 45 2.92 12.53 5.11
N PHE A 46 2.42 13.13 4.04
CA PHE A 46 1.09 13.74 4.03
C PHE A 46 -0.01 12.71 3.79
N THR A 47 -1.16 12.99 4.40
CA THR A 47 -2.39 12.26 4.13
C THR A 47 -2.87 12.52 2.70
N HIS A 48 -3.29 11.47 2.01
CA HIS A 48 -3.75 11.53 0.62
C HIS A 48 -4.74 10.39 0.32
N THR A 49 -5.34 10.46 -0.87
CA THR A 49 -5.97 9.33 -1.57
C THR A 49 -5.15 9.02 -2.82
N ASP A 50 -5.24 7.79 -3.32
CA ASP A 50 -4.56 7.35 -4.52
C ASP A 50 -5.40 7.53 -5.80
N CYS A 51 -6.72 7.56 -5.64
CA CYS A 51 -7.67 7.72 -6.74
C CYS A 51 -8.93 8.46 -6.27
N LEU A 52 -9.79 8.81 -7.22
CA LEU A 52 -11.14 9.27 -6.96
C LEU A 52 -12.06 8.08 -6.60
N PRO A 53 -13.12 8.29 -5.79
CA PRO A 53 -14.02 7.21 -5.35
C PRO A 53 -14.66 6.38 -6.48
N GLU A 54 -14.97 7.01 -7.61
CA GLU A 54 -15.59 6.38 -8.77
C GLU A 54 -14.66 5.43 -9.52
N GLN A 55 -13.34 5.60 -9.41
CA GLN A 55 -12.35 4.76 -10.08
C GLN A 55 -12.31 3.36 -9.47
N ARG A 56 -12.48 3.27 -8.14
CA ARG A 56 -12.38 2.01 -7.38
C ARG A 56 -11.05 1.28 -7.62
N ASP A 57 -9.98 2.05 -7.81
CA ASP A 57 -8.63 1.50 -7.92
C ASP A 57 -8.22 0.86 -6.60
N LEU A 58 -7.33 -0.13 -6.67
CA LEU A 58 -6.75 -0.76 -5.48
C LEU A 58 -5.28 -0.41 -5.35
N THR A 59 -4.85 -0.23 -4.11
CA THR A 59 -3.44 -0.17 -3.74
C THR A 59 -3.05 -1.42 -2.99
N ALA A 60 -2.02 -2.11 -3.46
CA ALA A 60 -1.35 -3.15 -2.72
C ALA A 60 -0.01 -2.62 -2.19
N LEU A 61 0.14 -2.60 -0.86
CA LEU A 61 1.28 -2.04 -0.14
C LEU A 61 2.01 -3.15 0.63
N TRP A 62 3.23 -3.44 0.20
CA TRP A 62 4.15 -4.31 0.91
C TRP A 62 5.00 -3.53 1.89
N TYR A 63 5.23 -4.08 3.07
CA TYR A 63 6.27 -3.62 3.99
C TYR A 63 7.54 -4.45 3.77
N LEU A 64 8.61 -3.78 3.32
CA LEU A 64 9.89 -4.43 3.00
C LEU A 64 10.86 -4.23 4.16
N CYS A 65 10.81 -5.13 5.14
CA CYS A 65 11.72 -5.15 6.28
C CYS A 65 11.95 -6.57 6.78
N ASP A 66 13.14 -6.83 7.35
CA ASP A 66 13.48 -8.12 7.96
C ASP A 66 12.97 -8.22 9.41
N ARG A 67 12.84 -7.06 10.08
CA ARG A 67 12.26 -6.91 11.41
C ARG A 67 11.60 -5.55 11.54
N TRP A 68 10.64 -5.46 12.46
CA TRP A 68 10.05 -4.18 12.85
C TRP A 68 9.60 -4.22 14.30
N ASP A 69 10.24 -3.43 15.15
CA ASP A 69 9.85 -3.26 16.54
C ASP A 69 8.55 -2.45 16.61
N VAL A 70 7.68 -2.78 17.57
CA VAL A 70 6.43 -2.02 17.77
C VAL A 70 6.72 -0.59 18.23
N GLU A 71 7.81 -0.38 18.97
CA GLU A 71 8.21 0.94 19.49
C GLU A 71 8.77 1.86 18.39
N TRP A 72 9.07 1.32 17.21
CA TRP A 72 9.58 2.11 16.07
C TRP A 72 8.48 2.90 15.36
N GLY A 73 7.21 2.65 15.62
CA GLY A 73 6.10 3.31 14.92
C GLY A 73 6.09 3.00 13.42
N GLY A 74 5.81 4.01 12.58
CA GLY A 74 5.87 3.86 11.13
C GLY A 74 4.65 3.18 10.49
N GLU A 75 3.50 3.23 11.14
CA GLU A 75 2.25 2.67 10.63
C GLU A 75 1.83 3.32 9.30
N THR A 76 1.14 2.57 8.44
CA THR A 76 0.17 3.22 7.53
C THR A 76 -1.14 3.35 8.29
N VAL A 77 -1.63 4.58 8.43
CA VAL A 77 -2.91 4.90 9.06
C VAL A 77 -3.97 5.20 8.00
N PHE A 78 -5.20 4.81 8.28
CA PHE A 78 -6.39 5.02 7.44
C PHE A 78 -7.42 5.80 8.24
N TYR A 79 -8.12 6.70 7.56
CA TYR A 79 -9.11 7.60 8.17
C TYR A 79 -10.51 7.29 7.68
N ASP A 80 -11.50 7.60 8.50
CA ASP A 80 -12.90 7.60 8.11
C ASP A 80 -13.31 8.93 7.42
N ALA A 81 -14.61 9.10 7.15
CA ALA A 81 -15.14 10.28 6.47
C ALA A 81 -15.09 11.57 7.33
N ASN A 82 -14.88 11.45 8.65
CA ASN A 82 -14.74 12.58 9.57
C ASN A 82 -13.28 12.92 9.87
N ASP A 83 -12.33 12.32 9.13
CA ASP A 83 -10.89 12.41 9.37
C ASP A 83 -10.43 11.79 10.71
N GLU A 84 -11.24 10.91 11.28
CA GLU A 84 -10.85 10.14 12.48
C GLU A 84 -10.07 8.89 12.10
N LEU A 85 -9.13 8.48 12.95
CA LEU A 85 -8.30 7.30 12.69
C LEU A 85 -9.15 6.03 12.79
N MET A 86 -9.35 5.37 11.66
CA MET A 86 -10.12 4.13 11.56
C MET A 86 -9.26 2.89 11.79
N CYS A 87 -8.05 2.87 11.24
CA CYS A 87 -7.16 1.71 11.33
C CYS A 87 -5.69 2.14 11.23
N ALA A 88 -4.82 1.41 11.93
CA ALA A 88 -3.38 1.54 11.80
C ALA A 88 -2.75 0.17 11.51
N VAL A 89 -1.98 0.09 10.43
CA VAL A 89 -1.24 -1.11 10.07
C VAL A 89 0.24 -0.89 10.29
N ARG A 90 0.78 -1.52 11.34
CA ARG A 90 2.23 -1.48 11.60
C ARG A 90 3.01 -2.23 10.52
N PRO A 91 4.24 -1.80 10.19
CA PRO A 91 5.14 -2.60 9.36
C PRO A 91 5.44 -3.94 10.02
N ARG A 92 5.48 -5.00 9.21
CA ARG A 92 5.96 -6.33 9.59
C ARG A 92 6.59 -7.02 8.37
N PRO A 93 7.58 -7.88 8.57
CA PRO A 93 8.16 -8.67 7.48
C PRO A 93 7.09 -9.44 6.72
N GLY A 94 7.12 -9.35 5.39
CA GLY A 94 6.20 -10.07 4.50
C GLY A 94 4.73 -9.64 4.61
N ARG A 95 4.43 -8.48 5.22
CA ARG A 95 3.05 -7.99 5.31
C ARG A 95 2.65 -7.27 4.02
N LEU A 96 1.54 -7.74 3.45
CA LEU A 96 0.79 -7.08 2.38
C LEU A 96 -0.48 -6.46 2.95
N VAL A 97 -0.79 -5.24 2.54
CA VAL A 97 -2.09 -4.59 2.74
C VAL A 97 -2.67 -4.26 1.38
N VAL A 98 -3.90 -4.70 1.11
CA VAL A 98 -4.65 -4.30 -0.07
C VAL A 98 -5.83 -3.46 0.39
N PHE A 99 -6.00 -2.28 -0.21
CA PHE A 99 -7.05 -1.35 0.18
C PHE A 99 -7.57 -0.56 -1.03
N ASP A 100 -8.78 -0.02 -0.89
CA ASP A 100 -9.38 0.90 -1.87
C ASP A 100 -8.60 2.22 -1.89
N GLY A 101 -8.11 2.61 -3.06
CA GLY A 101 -7.28 3.80 -3.25
C GLY A 101 -8.00 5.10 -2.88
N ALA A 102 -9.33 5.11 -2.80
CA ALA A 102 -10.10 6.28 -2.37
C ALA A 102 -10.13 6.45 -0.84
N ILE A 103 -9.67 5.47 -0.06
CA ILE A 103 -9.58 5.61 1.40
C ILE A 103 -8.44 6.58 1.72
N LYS A 104 -8.75 7.63 2.48
CA LYS A 104 -7.78 8.61 2.96
C LYS A 104 -6.78 7.91 3.88
N HIS A 105 -5.49 8.04 3.60
CA HIS A 105 -4.43 7.35 4.34
C HIS A 105 -3.11 8.12 4.37
N ALA A 106 -2.23 7.76 5.30
CA ALA A 106 -0.88 8.31 5.40
C ALA A 106 0.10 7.25 5.93
N GLY A 107 1.33 7.25 5.42
CA GLY A 107 2.44 6.63 6.14
C GLY A 107 2.86 7.52 7.31
N ARG A 108 3.26 6.95 8.44
CA ARG A 108 3.94 7.68 9.52
C ARG A 108 5.44 7.49 9.41
N ALA A 109 6.18 8.53 9.75
CA ALA A 109 7.62 8.42 9.92
C ALA A 109 7.93 7.49 11.09
N PRO A 110 8.99 6.67 11.02
CA PRO A 110 9.49 5.96 12.18
C PRO A 110 9.88 6.91 13.31
N ASN A 111 9.87 6.40 14.54
CA ASN A 111 10.31 7.11 15.73
C ASN A 111 11.84 7.28 15.75
N ARG A 112 12.33 8.24 16.56
CA ARG A 112 13.76 8.58 16.68
C ARG A 112 14.67 7.38 17.00
N ILE A 113 14.14 6.37 17.70
CA ILE A 113 14.87 5.16 18.09
C ILE A 113 15.01 4.13 16.96
N CYS A 114 14.36 4.35 15.81
CA CYS A 114 14.45 3.49 14.65
C CYS A 114 15.58 3.98 13.73
N TYR A 115 16.67 3.21 13.68
CA TYR A 115 17.83 3.49 12.83
C TYR A 115 17.78 2.82 11.46
N THR A 116 16.65 2.19 11.10
CA THR A 116 16.44 1.59 9.79
C THR A 116 15.39 2.37 9.01
N PRO A 117 15.56 2.56 7.69
CA PRO A 117 14.51 3.13 6.86
C PRO A 117 13.28 2.22 6.83
N ARG A 118 12.10 2.86 6.76
CA ARG A 118 10.82 2.23 6.45
C ARG A 118 10.66 2.16 4.93
N TYR A 119 10.87 0.99 4.36
CA TYR A 119 10.55 0.74 2.96
C TYR A 119 9.13 0.21 2.81
N THR A 120 8.37 0.83 1.90
CA THR A 120 7.15 0.24 1.38
C THR A 120 7.19 0.13 -0.13
N PHE A 121 6.62 -0.95 -0.66
CA PHE A 121 6.53 -1.15 -2.10
C PHE A 121 5.05 -1.18 -2.50
N ALA A 122 4.64 -0.14 -3.22
CA ALA A 122 3.27 0.06 -3.66
C ALA A 122 3.09 -0.42 -5.10
N ILE A 123 2.01 -1.17 -5.34
CA ILE A 123 1.50 -1.49 -6.67
C ILE A 123 0.08 -0.96 -6.75
N LYS A 124 -0.20 -0.10 -7.74
CA LYS A 124 -1.51 0.47 -8.02
C LYS A 124 -2.19 -0.32 -9.12
N PHE A 125 -3.47 -0.62 -8.92
CA PHE A 125 -4.30 -1.40 -9.83
C PHE A 125 -5.53 -0.60 -10.23
N GLU A 126 -5.76 -0.49 -11.53
CA GLU A 126 -6.97 0.11 -12.07
C GLU A 126 -8.04 -0.98 -12.20
N ARG A 127 -9.30 -0.61 -11.93
CA ARG A 127 -10.44 -1.51 -12.16
C ARG A 127 -10.76 -1.55 -13.65
N VAL A 128 -10.83 -2.75 -14.22
CA VAL A 128 -11.11 -2.97 -15.64
C VAL A 128 -12.32 -3.88 -15.82
N ALA A 129 -13.11 -3.63 -16.86
CA ALA A 129 -14.16 -4.55 -17.27
C ALA A 129 -13.53 -5.85 -17.82
N ILE A 130 -14.11 -7.00 -17.46
CA ILE A 130 -13.76 -8.32 -17.99
C ILE A 130 -14.99 -8.81 -18.76
N GLY A 131 -14.80 -9.09 -20.05
CA GLY A 131 -15.81 -9.70 -20.91
C GLY A 131 -15.96 -11.19 -20.71
#